data_AF-A0A966I4T4-F1
#
_entry.id   AF-A0A966I4T4-F1
#
_cell.length_a   1.000
_cell.length_b   1.000
_cell.length_c   1.000
_cell.angle_alpha   90.00
_cell.angle_beta   90.00
_cell.angle_gamma   90.00
#
_symmetry.space_group_name_H-M   'P 1'
#
loop_
_entity.id
_entity.type
_entity.pdbx_description
1 polymer ?
#
loop_
_entity_poly.entity_id
_entity_poly.type
_entity_poly.pdbx_seq_one_letter_code
_entity_poly.pdbx_strand_id
1 'polypeptide(L)' 'AAGFGFETAWVNRSKDPIDRLPNKPAHIFENLEAIPSFFDK' A
#
# COMPACT_ATOMS: atom_id res chain seq x y z
N ALA A 1 -2.40 -7.97 -5.91
CA ALA A 1 -3.46 -7.95 -4.88
C ALA A 1 -4.57 -6.95 -5.26
N ALA A 2 -4.26 -5.67 -5.44
CA ALA A 2 -5.26 -4.66 -5.81
C ALA A 2 -6.09 -5.00 -7.06
N GLY A 3 -5.44 -5.42 -8.15
CA GLY A 3 -6.13 -5.83 -9.38
C GLY A 3 -6.97 -7.11 -9.28
N PHE A 4 -6.84 -7.86 -8.17
CA PHE A 4 -7.65 -9.05 -7.87
C PHE A 4 -8.78 -8.76 -6.86
N GLY A 5 -8.98 -7.50 -6.48
CA GLY A 5 -10.07 -7.10 -5.56
C GLY A 5 -9.73 -7.16 -4.08
N PHE A 6 -8.48 -7.40 -3.69
CA PHE A 6 -8.06 -7.33 -2.29
C PHE A 6 -7.80 -5.89 -1.86
N GLU A 7 -8.22 -5.54 -0.64
CA GLU A 7 -7.74 -4.33 0.03
C GLU A 7 -6.22 -4.43 0.21
N THR A 8 -5.50 -3.49 -0.40
CA THR A 8 -4.05 -3.58 -0.55
C THR A 8 -3.40 -2.31 -0.04
N ALA A 9 -2.46 -2.47 0.90
CA ALA A 9 -1.50 -1.45 1.27
C ALA A 9 -0.15 -1.68 0.59
N TRP A 10 0.48 -0.62 0.12
CA TRP A 10 1.87 -0.63 -0.37
C TRP A 10 2.75 0.22 0.54
N VAL A 11 3.81 -0.38 1.08
CA VAL A 11 4.78 0.34 1.92
C VAL A 11 5.98 0.70 1.04
N ASN A 12 6.06 1.98 0.67
CA ASN A 12 7.07 2.53 -0.23
C ASN A 12 8.11 3.34 0.54
N ARG A 13 9.11 2.65 1.11
CA ARG A 13 10.23 3.27 1.85
C ARG A 13 11.22 4.02 0.95
N SER A 14 11.27 3.68 -0.34
CA SER A 14 12.23 4.21 -1.31
C SER A 14 11.70 5.39 -2.12
N LYS A 15 10.43 5.78 -1.92
CA LYS A 15 9.73 6.79 -2.73
C LYS A 15 9.73 6.42 -4.22
N ASP A 16 9.58 5.13 -4.51
CA ASP A 16 9.47 4.61 -5.87
C ASP A 16 8.27 5.21 -6.61
N PRO A 17 8.33 5.40 -7.94
CA PRO A 17 7.25 6.02 -8.71
C PRO A 17 5.95 5.20 -8.66
N ILE A 18 4.88 5.81 -8.13
CA ILE A 18 3.58 5.18 -7.93
C ILE A 18 2.83 4.96 -9.26
N ASP A 19 3.06 5.83 -10.24
CA ASP A 19 2.49 5.79 -11.58
C ASP A 19 2.91 4.55 -12.39
N ARG A 20 3.99 3.88 -11.99
CA ARG A 20 4.50 2.67 -12.64
C ARG A 20 3.82 1.40 -12.16
N LEU A 21 2.95 1.47 -11.15
CA LEU A 21 2.27 0.29 -10.63
C LEU A 21 1.19 -0.21 -11.62
N PRO A 22 1.15 -1.52 -11.94
CA PRO A 22 0.13 -2.07 -12.83
C PRO A 22 -1.30 -1.87 -12.32
N ASN A 23 -1.47 -1.82 -10.99
CA ASN A 23 -2.74 -1.56 -10.32
C ASN A 23 -2.49 -0.68 -9.10
N LYS A 24 -3.35 0.31 -8.86
CA LYS A 24 -3.21 1.23 -7.72
C LYS A 24 -3.63 0.55 -6.41
N PRO A 25 -2.77 0.51 -5.38
CA PRO A 25 -3.17 0.06 -4.04
C PRO A 25 -4.12 1.09 -3.41
N ALA A 26 -4.93 0.64 -2.46
CA ALA A 26 -5.85 1.52 -1.73
C ALA A 26 -5.09 2.44 -0.77
N HIS A 27 -4.00 1.93 -0.19
CA HIS A 27 -3.23 2.62 0.84
C HIS A 27 -1.75 2.63 0.48
N ILE A 28 -1.06 3.75 0.70
CA ILE A 28 0.38 3.88 0.50
C ILE A 28 0.99 4.46 1.78
N PHE A 29 2.00 3.77 2.32
CA PHE A 29 2.69 4.16 3.54
C PHE A 29 4.19 4.31 3.29
N GLU A 30 4.84 5.22 4.01
CA GLU A 30 6.30 5.38 3.91
C GLU A 30 7.05 4.35 4.77
N ASN A 31 6.39 3.71 5.74
CA ASN A 31 6.99 2.71 6.62
C ASN A 31 5.94 1.71 7.14
N LEU A 32 6.37 0.73 7.94
CA LEU A 32 5.51 -0.33 8.48
C LEU A 32 4.83 0.02 9.81
N GLU A 33 5.22 1.12 10.45
CA GLU A 33 4.79 1.45 11.82
C GLU A 33 3.29 1.73 11.88
N ALA A 34 2.71 2.27 10.80
CA ALA A 34 1.29 2.55 10.71
C ALA A 34 0.42 1.30 10.42
N ILE A 35 1.01 0.19 9.94
CA ILE A 35 0.22 -0.97 9.45
C ILE A 35 -0.59 -1.65 10.56
N PRO A 36 -0.05 -1.94 11.76
CA PRO A 36 -0.80 -2.63 12.80
C PRO A 36 -2.07 -1.87 13.22
N SER A 37 -1.97 -0.57 13.46
CA SER A 37 -3.11 0.26 13.86
C SER A 37 -4.07 0.59 12.72
N PHE A 38 -3.61 0.54 11.47
CA PHE A 38 -4.43 0.85 10.31
C PHE A 38 -5.41 -0.26 9.95
N PHE A 39 -5.00 -1.52 10.13
CA PHE A 39 -5.85 -2.69 9.83
C PHE A 39 -6.48 -3.32 11.08
N ASP A 40 -6.09 -2.90 12.28
CA ASP A 40 -6.84 -3.22 13.49
C ASP A 40 -8.23 -2.59 13.41
N LYS A 41 -9.24 -3.42 13.62
CA LYS A 41 -10.64 -3.03 13.76
C LYS A 41 -11.04 -2.97 15.22
#